data_AF-A0A1H0QGV5-F1
#
_entry.id   AF-A0A1H0QGV5-F1
#
_cell.length_a   1.000
_cell.length_b   1.000
_cell.length_c   1.000
_cell.angle_alpha   90.00
_cell.angle_beta   90.00
_cell.angle_gamma   90.00
#
_symmetry.space_group_name_H-M   'P 1'
#
loop_
_entity.id
_entity.type
_entity.pdbx_description
1 polymer ?
#
loop_
_entity_poly.entity_id
_entity_poly.type
_entity_poly.pdbx_seq_one_letter_code
_entity_poly.pdbx_strand_id
1 'polypeptide(L)'
;PKQTSENAEKIRKMKEQRIRDSRERIPIEGKFGQGKNGYRLNYIRAKLQKTSEAWINCIFLVMNLMVLLKKLGKNLTLSLLAQLFRLCSRIIAAILERASVRGIAGPRPRVAPTMIF
;
A
#
# COMPACT_ATOMS: atom_id res chain seq x y z
N PRO A 1 -39.76 -13.73 -10.50
CA PRO A 1 -41.01 -13.57 -9.69
C PRO A 1 -41.64 -12.20 -9.94
N LYS A 2 -42.94 -12.16 -10.26
CA LYS A 2 -43.71 -10.90 -10.33
C LYS A 2 -43.79 -10.29 -8.93
N GLN A 3 -43.65 -8.96 -8.83
CA GLN A 3 -43.57 -8.25 -7.56
C GLN A 3 -45.00 -7.90 -7.09
N THR A 4 -45.52 -8.66 -6.13
CA THR A 4 -46.77 -8.37 -5.40
C THR A 4 -46.47 -7.60 -4.11
N SER A 5 -47.44 -6.86 -3.56
CA SER A 5 -47.28 -6.06 -2.33
C SER A 5 -46.76 -6.87 -1.13
N GLU A 6 -47.24 -8.11 -0.96
CA GLU A 6 -46.79 -9.03 0.11
C GLU A 6 -45.39 -9.61 -0.12
N ASN A 7 -44.97 -9.78 -1.38
CA ASN A 7 -43.68 -10.38 -1.72
C ASN A 7 -42.56 -9.34 -1.93
N ALA A 8 -42.88 -8.04 -1.95
CA ALA A 8 -41.93 -6.98 -2.20
C ALA A 8 -40.80 -6.94 -1.15
N GLU A 9 -41.13 -7.10 0.13
CA GLU A 9 -40.15 -7.09 1.22
C GLU A 9 -39.24 -8.33 1.16
N LYS A 10 -39.81 -9.50 0.85
CA LYS A 10 -39.07 -10.76 0.67
C LYS A 10 -38.12 -10.69 -0.53
N ILE A 11 -38.56 -10.13 -1.65
CA ILE A 11 -37.73 -9.91 -2.85
C ILE A 11 -36.59 -8.95 -2.55
N ARG A 12 -36.84 -7.88 -1.78
CA ARG A 12 -35.82 -6.93 -1.36
C ARG A 12 -34.75 -7.60 -0.48
N LYS A 13 -35.15 -8.34 0.56
CA LYS A 13 -34.22 -9.10 1.42
C LYS A 13 -33.40 -10.12 0.62
N MET A 14 -34.01 -10.85 -0.32
CA MET A 14 -33.30 -11.78 -1.21
C MET A 14 -32.31 -11.07 -2.15
N LYS A 15 -32.67 -9.89 -2.67
CA LYS A 15 -31.78 -9.09 -3.52
C LYS A 15 -30.58 -8.59 -2.71
N GLU A 16 -30.81 -8.10 -1.50
CA GLU A 16 -29.74 -7.67 -0.60
C GLU A 16 -28.81 -8.83 -0.23
N GLN A 17 -29.36 -10.02 0.07
CA GLN A 17 -28.56 -11.22 0.33
C GLN A 17 -27.70 -11.60 -0.89
N ARG A 18 -28.28 -11.63 -2.10
CA ARG A 18 -27.52 -11.91 -3.32
C ARG A 18 -26.39 -10.91 -3.56
N ILE A 19 -26.62 -9.62 -3.28
CA ILE A 19 -25.58 -8.61 -3.42
C ILE A 19 -24.45 -8.87 -2.43
N ARG A 20 -24.75 -9.26 -1.19
CA ARG A 20 -23.75 -9.64 -0.19
C ARG A 20 -22.96 -10.87 -0.65
N ASP A 21 -23.65 -11.95 -1.03
CA ASP A 21 -23.01 -13.18 -1.49
C ASP A 21 -22.14 -12.94 -2.74
N SER A 22 -22.60 -12.13 -3.69
CA SER A 22 -21.82 -11.77 -4.87
C SER A 22 -20.58 -10.95 -4.52
N ARG A 23 -20.67 -10.02 -3.55
CA ARG A 23 -19.50 -9.24 -3.09
C ARG A 23 -18.43 -10.13 -2.48
N GLU A 24 -18.81 -11.22 -1.83
CA GLU A 24 -17.86 -12.19 -1.28
C GLU A 24 -17.27 -13.11 -2.36
N ARG A 25 -18.08 -13.54 -3.33
CA ARG A 25 -17.63 -14.45 -4.40
C ARG A 25 -16.74 -13.78 -5.45
N ILE A 26 -17.01 -12.54 -5.83
CA ILE A 26 -16.26 -11.84 -6.90
C ILE A 26 -14.74 -11.82 -6.63
N PRO A 27 -14.24 -11.44 -5.43
CA PRO A 27 -12.81 -11.50 -5.12
C PRO A 27 -12.23 -12.92 -5.21
N ILE A 28 -13.00 -13.92 -4.79
CA ILE A 28 -12.58 -15.33 -4.80
C ILE A 28 -12.46 -15.81 -6.24
N GLU A 29 -13.49 -15.61 -7.07
CA GLU A 29 -13.48 -15.95 -8.49
C GLU A 29 -12.37 -15.22 -9.24
N GLY A 30 -12.12 -13.95 -8.91
CA GLY A 30 -11.00 -13.19 -9.47
C GLY A 30 -9.64 -13.81 -9.14
N LYS A 31 -9.44 -14.28 -7.89
CA LYS A 31 -8.22 -14.99 -7.49
C LYS A 31 -8.06 -16.34 -8.18
N PHE A 32 -9.13 -17.12 -8.31
CA PHE A 32 -9.11 -18.37 -9.07
C PHE A 32 -8.87 -18.13 -10.56
N GLY A 33 -9.46 -17.09 -11.14
CA GLY A 33 -9.22 -16.67 -12.52
C GLY A 33 -7.77 -16.27 -12.75
N GLN A 34 -7.17 -15.52 -11.82
CA GLN A 34 -5.73 -15.23 -11.84
C GLN A 34 -4.88 -16.50 -11.78
N GLY A 35 -5.24 -17.46 -10.91
CA GLY A 35 -4.56 -18.75 -10.82
C GLY A 35 -4.64 -19.54 -12.14
N LYS A 36 -5.82 -19.61 -12.76
CA LYS A 36 -6.03 -20.32 -14.03
C LYS A 36 -5.29 -19.65 -15.19
N ASN A 37 -5.44 -18.35 -15.39
CA ASN A 37 -4.86 -17.65 -16.54
C ASN A 37 -3.37 -17.32 -16.36
N GLY A 38 -2.96 -16.88 -15.17
CA GLY A 38 -1.59 -16.44 -14.90
C GLY A 38 -0.65 -17.57 -14.47
N TYR A 39 -1.18 -18.61 -13.82
CA TYR A 39 -0.38 -19.70 -13.24
C TYR A 39 -0.75 -21.09 -13.77
N ARG A 40 -1.59 -21.17 -14.81
CA ARG A 40 -1.98 -22.41 -15.49
C ARG A 40 -2.56 -23.48 -14.54
N LEU A 41 -3.32 -23.04 -13.53
CA LEU A 41 -3.98 -23.94 -12.58
C LEU A 41 -4.92 -24.96 -13.27
N ASN A 42 -5.41 -24.65 -14.49
CA ASN A 42 -6.22 -25.53 -15.32
C ASN A 42 -5.41 -26.59 -16.11
N TYR A 43 -4.08 -26.51 -16.11
CA TYR A 43 -3.20 -27.36 -16.93
C TYR A 43 -2.03 -27.90 -16.11
N ILE A 44 -2.35 -28.63 -15.04
CA ILE A 44 -1.38 -29.32 -14.20
C ILE A 44 -1.13 -30.71 -14.79
N ARG A 45 0.09 -30.96 -15.28
CA ARG A 45 0.48 -32.22 -15.95
C ARG A 45 0.79 -33.39 -15.00
N ALA A 46 0.53 -33.23 -13.71
CA ALA A 46 0.81 -34.24 -12.71
C ALA A 46 -0.23 -35.38 -12.79
N LYS A 47 0.25 -36.62 -12.92
CA LYS A 47 -0.59 -37.81 -13.09
C LYS A 47 -1.07 -38.44 -11.77
N LEU A 48 -0.34 -38.21 -10.69
CA LEU A 48 -0.63 -38.78 -9.38
C LEU A 48 -1.26 -37.72 -8.48
N GLN A 49 -2.26 -38.09 -7.68
CA GLN A 49 -2.95 -37.13 -6.80
C GLN A 49 -2.00 -36.39 -5.86
N LYS A 50 -1.09 -37.13 -5.20
CA LYS A 50 -0.10 -36.52 -4.29
C LYS A 50 0.77 -35.47 -4.97
N THR A 51 1.15 -35.69 -6.24
CA THR A 51 1.99 -34.73 -6.96
C THR A 51 1.17 -33.56 -7.49
N SER A 52 -0.07 -33.77 -7.94
CA SER A 52 -0.96 -32.67 -8.35
C SER A 52 -1.31 -31.73 -7.18
N GLU A 53 -1.58 -32.28 -5.99
CA GLU A 53 -1.80 -31.48 -4.77
C GLU A 53 -0.58 -30.63 -4.41
N ALA A 54 0.63 -31.21 -4.48
CA ALA A 54 1.87 -30.47 -4.24
C ALA A 54 2.04 -29.30 -5.25
N TRP A 55 1.75 -29.53 -6.53
CA TRP A 55 1.79 -28.48 -7.56
C TRP A 55 0.79 -27.37 -7.28
N ILE A 56 -0.45 -27.69 -6.92
CA ILE A 56 -1.49 -26.72 -6.57
C ILE A 56 -1.03 -25.87 -5.36
N ASN A 57 -0.53 -26.51 -4.32
CA ASN A 57 -0.04 -25.81 -3.12
C ASN A 57 1.14 -24.88 -3.43
N CYS A 58 2.08 -25.32 -4.26
CA CYS A 58 3.20 -24.48 -4.71
C CYS A 58 2.72 -23.26 -5.50
N ILE A 59 1.72 -23.42 -6.38
CA ILE A 59 1.15 -22.28 -7.14
C ILE A 59 0.53 -21.26 -6.18
N PHE A 60 -0.27 -21.71 -5.20
CA PHE A 60 -0.83 -20.81 -4.19
C PHE A 60 0.23 -20.13 -3.33
N LEU A 61 1.30 -20.85 -2.97
CA LEU A 61 2.44 -20.27 -2.25
C LEU A 61 3.06 -19.13 -3.05
N VAL A 62 3.39 -19.35 -4.33
CA VAL A 62 3.97 -18.32 -5.19
C VAL A 62 3.05 -17.12 -5.34
N MET A 63 1.74 -17.34 -5.53
CA MET A 63 0.75 -16.26 -5.58
C MET A 63 0.75 -15.40 -4.32
N ASN A 64 0.84 -16.02 -3.14
CA ASN A 64 0.89 -15.33 -1.85
C ASN A 64 2.22 -14.59 -1.65
N LEU A 65 3.35 -15.21 -2.00
CA LEU A 65 4.67 -14.58 -1.93
C LEU A 65 4.77 -13.33 -2.81
N MET A 66 4.19 -13.36 -4.02
CA MET A 66 4.15 -12.19 -4.90
C MET A 66 3.39 -11.01 -4.29
N VAL A 67 2.32 -11.28 -3.53
CA VAL A 67 1.59 -10.24 -2.79
C VAL A 67 2.44 -9.69 -1.66
N LEU A 68 3.10 -10.57 -0.90
CA LEU A 68 3.96 -10.18 0.21
C LEU A 68 5.13 -9.32 -0.26
N LEU A 69 5.83 -9.72 -1.32
CA LEU A 69 6.96 -8.97 -1.89
C LEU A 69 6.52 -7.59 -2.39
N LYS A 70 5.38 -7.49 -3.08
CA LYS A 70 4.84 -6.19 -3.50
C LYS A 70 4.50 -5.28 -2.32
N LYS A 71 3.92 -5.84 -1.26
CA LYS A 71 3.60 -5.08 -0.04
C LYS A 71 4.87 -4.62 0.66
N LEU A 72 5.86 -5.51 0.81
CA LEU A 72 7.14 -5.21 1.42
C LEU A 72 7.88 -4.11 0.66
N GLY A 73 7.98 -4.23 -0.68
CA GLY A 73 8.61 -3.21 -1.52
C GLY A 73 7.95 -1.84 -1.38
N LYS A 74 6.61 -1.77 -1.46
CA LYS A 74 5.86 -0.51 -1.27
C LYS A 74 6.11 0.08 0.12
N ASN A 75 6.02 -0.74 1.17
CA ASN A 75 6.24 -0.29 2.54
C ASN A 75 7.66 0.26 2.74
N LEU A 76 8.66 -0.43 2.18
CA LEU A 76 10.05 -0.01 2.24
C LEU A 76 10.25 1.34 1.52
N THR A 77 9.77 1.47 0.29
CA THR A 77 9.87 2.73 -0.47
C THR A 77 9.19 3.89 0.25
N LEU A 78 7.99 3.68 0.81
CA LEU A 78 7.28 4.71 1.59
C LEU A 78 8.05 5.09 2.86
N SER A 79 8.61 4.10 3.56
CA SER A 79 9.41 4.34 4.76
C SER A 79 10.67 5.16 4.43
N LEU A 80 11.39 4.80 3.36
CA LEU A 80 12.59 5.50 2.91
C LEU A 80 12.28 6.94 2.49
N LEU A 81 11.22 7.15 1.71
CA LEU A 81 10.77 8.48 1.31
C LEU A 81 10.39 9.34 2.53
N ALA A 82 9.69 8.75 3.49
CA ALA A 82 9.34 9.43 4.73
C ALA A 82 10.57 9.75 5.60
N GLN A 83 11.58 8.87 5.65
CA GLN A 83 12.84 9.13 6.33
C GLN A 83 13.62 10.26 5.67
N LEU A 84 13.66 10.29 4.33
CA LEU A 84 14.27 11.37 3.58
C LEU A 84 13.56 12.70 3.85
N PHE A 85 12.23 12.72 3.80
CA PHE A 85 11.44 13.91 4.12
C PHE A 85 11.73 14.40 5.54
N ARG A 86 11.71 13.50 6.54
CA ARG A 86 12.06 13.84 7.94
C ARG A 86 13.46 14.43 8.06
N LEU A 87 14.45 13.87 7.37
CA LEU A 87 15.82 14.38 7.37
C LEU A 87 15.89 15.78 6.73
N CYS A 88 15.27 15.96 5.57
CA CYS A 88 15.20 17.25 4.89
C CYS A 88 14.54 18.32 5.76
N SER A 89 13.40 18.03 6.39
CA SER A 89 12.73 18.96 7.31
C SER A 89 13.63 19.36 8.49
N ARG A 90 14.39 18.40 9.06
CA ARG A 90 15.35 18.70 10.14
C ARG A 90 16.50 19.58 9.68
N ILE A 91 17.05 19.32 8.48
CA ILE A 91 18.12 20.14 7.90
C ILE A 91 17.61 21.56 7.62
N ILE A 92 16.43 21.70 7.02
CA ILE A 92 15.80 23.00 6.74
C ILE A 92 15.55 23.78 8.04
N ALA A 93 14.99 23.14 9.06
CA ALA A 93 14.78 23.77 10.37
C ALA A 93 16.11 24.25 10.97
N ALA A 94 17.15 23.42 10.94
CA ALA A 94 18.48 23.78 11.45
C ALA A 94 19.13 24.94 10.66
N ILE A 95 18.91 25.03 9.34
CA ILE A 95 19.38 26.15 8.52
C ILE A 95 18.62 27.44 8.87
N LEU A 96 17.30 27.35 9.03
CA LEU A 96 16.45 28.50 9.38
C LEU A 96 16.79 29.07 10.75
N GLU A 97 16.99 28.21 11.76
CA GLU A 97 17.46 28.62 13.08
C GLU A 97 18.81 29.34 13.02
N ARG A 98 19.79 28.80 12.25
CA ARG A 98 21.11 29.41 12.07
C ARG A 98 21.05 30.76 11.35
N ALA A 99 20.14 30.92 10.39
CA ALA A 99 19.93 32.19 9.69
C ALA A 99 19.30 33.24 10.63
N SER A 100 18.34 32.84 11.46
CA SER A 100 17.71 33.72 12.45
C SER A 100 18.71 34.25 13.49
N VAL A 101 19.58 33.40 14.03
CA VAL A 101 20.63 33.81 15.00
C VAL A 101 21.64 34.79 14.38
N ARG A 102 22.04 34.61 13.12
CA ARG A 102 22.92 35.55 12.41
C ARG A 102 22.26 36.91 12.14
N GLY A 103 20.94 36.94 11.93
CA GLY A 103 20.20 38.20 11.79
C GLY A 103 20.18 39.06 13.06
N ILE A 104 20.34 38.43 14.23
CA ILE A 104 20.37 39.12 15.54
C ILE A 104 21.80 39.60 15.87
N ALA A 105 22.84 38.96 15.32
CA ALA A 105 24.22 39.38 15.46
C ALA A 105 24.55 40.53 14.48
N GLY A 106 24.13 41.75 14.82
CA GLY A 106 24.44 42.96 14.06
C GLY A 106 25.95 43.23 13.91
N PRO A 107 26.38 44.03 12.91
CA PRO A 107 27.79 44.33 12.67
C PRO A 107 28.42 45.00 13.88
N ARG A 108 29.60 44.51 14.33
CA ARG A 108 30.31 45.09 15.47
C ARG A 108 30.57 46.59 15.21
N PRO A 109 30.37 47.47 16.20
CA PRO A 109 30.70 48.87 16.05
C PRO A 109 32.19 49.00 15.71
N ARG A 110 32.46 49.72 14.60
CA ARG A 110 33.82 50.04 14.17
C ARG A 110 34.37 51.06 15.17
N VAL A 111 35.17 50.61 16.12
CA VAL A 111 35.91 51.51 17.02
C VAL A 111 36.84 52.36 16.14
N ALA A 112 36.54 53.65 16.03
CA ALA A 112 37.39 54.60 15.33
C ALA A 112 38.71 54.71 16.10
N PRO A 113 39.88 54.69 15.43
CA PRO A 113 41.14 54.92 16.10
C PRO A 113 41.12 56.34 16.66
N THR A 114 41.26 56.47 17.98
CA THR A 114 41.52 57.72 18.66
C THR A 114 42.76 58.34 18.03
N MET A 115 42.59 59.41 17.25
CA MET A 115 43.70 60.28 16.88
C MET A 115 44.22 60.90 18.17
N ILE A 116 45.36 60.39 18.64
CA ILE A 116 46.20 61.07 19.62
C ILE A 116 46.96 62.13 18.80
N PHE A 117 46.76 63.39 19.19
CA PHE A 117 47.32 64.59 18.59
C PHE A 117 48.85 64.55 18.48
#